data_AF-A0A656G6M4-F1
#
_entry.id   AF-A0A656G6M4-F1
#
_cell.length_a   1.000
_cell.length_b   1.000
_cell.length_c   1.000
_cell.angle_alpha   90.00
_cell.angle_beta   90.00
_cell.angle_gamma   90.00
#
_symmetry.space_group_name_H-M   'P 1'
#
loop_
_entity.id
_entity.type
_entity.pdbx_description
1 polymer ?
#
loop_
_entity_poly.entity_id
_entity_poly.type
_entity_poly.pdbx_seq_one_letter_code
_entity_poly.pdbx_strand_id
1 'polypeptide(L)'
;GDAQHFSSELLNRFERERPSLPAIALTTDSSTITSIANDYSYNEIFSKQIRALGQPGDVLLAISTSGNSANIIQAIQAAHDREMIVVALTGRDGGGMASLLLPEDVEIRVPANVTARIQEVHLLAIHCLCDLIDSQLFGSEE
;
A
#
# COMPACT_ATOMS: atom_id res chain seq x y z
N GLY A 1 2.98 10.04 -2.96
CA GLY A 1 2.89 10.72 -1.67
C GLY A 1 2.53 9.71 -0.62
N ASP A 2 1.27 9.31 -0.58
CA ASP A 2 0.65 8.52 0.49
C ASP A 2 1.40 7.23 0.87
N ALA A 3 1.87 6.45 -0.11
CA ALA A 3 2.66 5.24 0.17
C ALA A 3 4.00 5.56 0.88
N GLN A 4 4.67 6.65 0.49
CA GLN A 4 5.91 7.09 1.12
C GLN A 4 5.61 7.66 2.52
N HIS A 5 4.52 8.42 2.64
CA HIS A 5 4.01 8.93 3.91
C HIS A 5 3.84 7.80 4.93
N PHE A 6 3.03 6.79 4.62
CA PHE A 6 2.84 5.61 5.49
C PHE A 6 4.15 4.92 5.84
N SER A 7 5.04 4.69 4.87
CA SER A 7 6.34 4.06 5.15
C SER A 7 7.21 4.90 6.09
N SER A 8 7.17 6.24 5.98
CA SER A 8 7.94 7.12 6.85
C SER A 8 7.37 7.17 8.27
N GLU A 9 6.05 7.13 8.42
CA GLU A 9 5.40 7.06 9.74
C GLU A 9 5.84 5.79 10.48
N LEU A 10 5.91 4.65 9.79
CA LEU A 10 6.35 3.38 10.38
C LEU A 10 7.86 3.34 10.64
N LEU A 11 8.69 3.68 9.65
CA LEU A 11 10.15 3.60 9.80
C LEU A 11 10.71 4.60 10.83
N ASN A 12 10.09 5.77 10.98
CA ASN A 12 10.49 6.78 11.94
C ASN A 12 9.60 6.72 13.20
N ARG A 13 8.49 7.46 13.19
CA ARG A 13 7.43 7.47 14.20
C ARG A 13 6.20 8.17 13.62
N PHE A 14 5.02 7.85 14.16
CA PHE A 14 3.79 8.63 13.94
C PHE A 14 3.67 9.74 14.98
N GLU A 15 3.00 9.49 16.11
CA GLU A 15 2.87 10.45 17.21
C GLU A 15 3.76 10.08 18.41
N ARG A 16 3.67 8.82 18.84
CA ARG A 16 4.40 8.32 20.00
C ARG A 16 5.85 7.98 19.72
N GLU A 17 6.68 8.07 20.74
CA GLU A 17 8.06 7.59 20.66
C GLU A 17 8.10 6.06 20.83
N ARG A 18 8.51 5.35 19.77
CA ARG A 18 8.63 3.89 19.76
C ARG A 18 9.70 3.44 18.76
N PRO A 19 10.19 2.18 18.82
CA PRO A 19 11.14 1.68 17.83
C PRO A 19 10.60 1.72 16.40
N SER A 20 11.49 1.82 15.42
CA SER A 20 11.12 1.75 13.99
C SER A 20 10.38 0.46 13.65
N LEU A 21 9.31 0.58 12.85
CA LEU A 21 8.56 -0.54 12.31
C LEU A 21 8.94 -0.76 10.83
N PRO A 22 9.09 -2.02 10.37
CA PRO A 22 9.54 -2.31 9.01
C PRO A 22 8.45 -1.98 7.99
N ALA A 23 8.72 -1.01 7.11
CA ALA A 23 7.86 -0.66 5.97
C ALA A 23 8.70 -0.13 4.80
N ILE A 24 8.34 -0.48 3.57
CA ILE A 24 9.07 -0.04 2.38
C ILE A 24 8.08 0.51 1.34
N ALA A 25 8.25 1.77 0.96
CA ALA A 25 7.55 2.33 -0.19
C ALA A 25 8.28 2.00 -1.49
N LEU A 26 7.71 1.15 -2.34
CA LEU A 26 8.27 0.74 -3.64
C LEU A 26 8.28 1.85 -4.71
N THR A 27 7.94 3.08 -4.32
CA THR A 27 7.79 4.25 -5.19
C THR A 27 8.98 5.22 -5.12
N THR A 28 9.99 4.94 -4.29
CA THR A 28 11.05 5.89 -3.94
C THR A 28 12.33 5.72 -4.77
N ASP A 29 12.72 4.49 -5.10
CA ASP A 29 13.92 4.22 -5.88
C ASP A 29 13.66 4.52 -7.37
N SER A 30 14.00 5.74 -7.77
CA SER A 30 13.87 6.21 -9.15
C SER A 30 14.71 5.39 -10.13
N SER A 31 15.86 4.85 -9.71
CA SER A 31 16.72 4.04 -10.59
C SER A 31 16.07 2.68 -10.88
N THR A 32 15.52 2.05 -9.85
CA THR A 32 14.76 0.79 -10.01
C THR A 32 13.49 0.99 -10.83
N ILE A 33 12.70 2.04 -10.56
CA ILE A 33 11.47 2.32 -11.31
C ILE A 33 11.77 2.60 -12.79
N THR A 34 12.76 3.45 -13.08
CA THR A 34 13.07 3.84 -14.46
C THR A 34 13.70 2.70 -15.25
N SER A 35 14.58 1.90 -14.66
CA SER A 35 15.16 0.73 -15.33
C SER A 35 14.11 -0.33 -15.67
N ILE A 36 13.22 -0.68 -14.73
CA ILE A 36 12.14 -1.65 -15.00
C ILE A 36 11.19 -1.11 -16.08
N ALA A 37 10.80 0.16 -15.98
CA ALA A 37 9.89 0.77 -16.94
C ALA A 37 10.49 0.85 -18.36
N ASN A 38 11.79 1.14 -18.45
CA ASN A 38 12.52 1.24 -19.72
C ASN A 38 12.76 -0.13 -20.37
N ASP A 39 13.17 -1.12 -19.58
CA ASP A 39 13.62 -2.42 -20.08
C ASP A 39 12.46 -3.40 -20.31
N TYR A 40 11.33 -3.20 -19.63
CA TYR A 40 10.16 -4.08 -19.69
C TYR A 40 8.88 -3.27 -19.91
N SER A 41 8.25 -2.82 -18.83
CA SER A 41 6.98 -2.10 -18.86
C SER A 41 6.79 -1.32 -17.58
N TYR A 42 6.20 -0.13 -17.69
CA TYR A 42 5.78 0.64 -16.52
C TYR A 42 4.78 -0.13 -15.63
N ASN A 43 4.07 -1.12 -16.19
CA ASN A 43 3.15 -1.96 -15.43
C ASN A 43 3.86 -2.93 -14.46
N GLU A 44 5.16 -3.21 -14.66
CA GLU A 44 5.91 -4.17 -13.85
C GLU A 44 6.70 -3.54 -12.71
N ILE A 45 6.72 -2.20 -12.60
CA ILE A 45 7.61 -1.46 -11.68
C ILE A 45 7.47 -1.89 -10.22
N PHE A 46 6.26 -2.27 -9.77
CA PHE A 46 6.03 -2.73 -8.41
C PHE A 46 6.08 -4.26 -8.31
N SER A 47 5.52 -4.98 -9.29
CA SER A 47 5.43 -6.43 -9.26
C SER A 47 6.81 -7.10 -9.26
N LYS A 48 7.80 -6.54 -9.98
CA LYS A 48 9.19 -7.03 -9.94
C LYS A 48 9.85 -6.83 -8.57
N GLN A 49 9.63 -5.68 -7.93
CA GLN A 49 10.15 -5.43 -6.59
C GLN A 49 9.50 -6.38 -5.58
N ILE A 50 8.19 -6.60 -5.65
CA ILE A 50 7.46 -7.51 -4.75
C ILE A 50 7.95 -8.95 -4.90
N ARG A 51 8.13 -9.46 -6.12
CA ARG A 51 8.66 -10.81 -6.34
C ARG A 51 10.04 -11.01 -5.73
N ALA A 52 10.86 -9.96 -5.70
CA ALA A 52 12.21 -10.02 -5.15
C ALA A 52 12.25 -9.86 -3.62
N LEU A 53 11.45 -8.93 -3.07
CA LEU A 53 11.53 -8.52 -1.67
C LEU A 53 10.50 -9.20 -0.77
N GLY A 54 9.27 -9.40 -1.28
CA GLY A 54 8.14 -9.88 -0.48
C GLY A 54 8.33 -11.31 -0.02
N GLN A 55 7.97 -11.58 1.23
CA GLN A 55 8.01 -12.91 1.86
C GLN A 55 6.60 -13.36 2.24
N PRO A 56 6.38 -14.69 2.39
CA PRO A 56 5.14 -15.21 2.98
C PRO A 56 4.84 -14.55 4.32
N GLY A 57 3.62 -14.03 4.49
CA GLY A 57 3.19 -13.31 5.68
C GLY A 57 3.49 -11.81 5.70
N ASP A 58 4.21 -11.26 4.72
CA ASP A 58 4.29 -9.80 4.54
C ASP A 58 2.93 -9.23 4.09
N VAL A 59 2.77 -7.92 4.22
CA VAL A 59 1.55 -7.19 3.83
C VAL A 59 1.88 -6.18 2.73
N LEU A 60 1.11 -6.19 1.64
CA LEU A 60 1.11 -5.15 0.62
C LEU A 60 0.01 -4.12 0.92
N LEU A 61 0.40 -2.87 1.20
CA LEU A 61 -0.53 -1.73 1.18
C LEU A 61 -0.62 -1.17 -0.26
N ALA A 62 -1.71 -1.50 -0.96
CA ALA A 62 -1.96 -1.08 -2.34
C ALA A 62 -2.89 0.15 -2.38
N ILE A 63 -2.45 1.27 -2.95
CA ILE A 63 -3.20 2.53 -2.96
C ILE A 63 -3.53 2.92 -4.41
N SER A 64 -4.83 3.04 -4.73
CA SER A 64 -5.28 3.59 -6.00
C SER A 64 -6.67 4.20 -5.90
N THR A 65 -6.83 5.47 -6.27
CA THR A 65 -8.16 6.11 -6.23
C THR A 65 -9.15 5.52 -7.23
N SER A 66 -8.67 4.89 -8.32
CA SER A 66 -9.53 4.30 -9.36
C SER A 66 -9.65 2.79 -9.24
N GLY A 67 -8.72 2.14 -8.54
CA GLY A 67 -8.62 0.68 -8.53
C GLY A 67 -8.18 0.07 -9.86
N ASN A 68 -7.82 0.88 -10.87
CA ASN A 68 -7.61 0.42 -12.25
C ASN A 68 -6.17 0.63 -12.77
N SER A 69 -5.26 1.06 -11.91
CA SER A 69 -3.86 1.23 -12.27
C SER A 69 -3.22 -0.13 -12.53
N ALA A 70 -2.84 -0.41 -13.77
CA ALA A 70 -2.31 -1.71 -14.18
C ALA A 70 -1.05 -2.12 -13.39
N ASN A 71 -0.19 -1.16 -13.03
CA ASN A 71 0.97 -1.41 -12.19
C ASN A 71 0.62 -1.84 -10.75
N ILE A 72 -0.49 -1.36 -10.19
CA ILE A 72 -0.99 -1.78 -8.88
C ILE A 72 -1.70 -3.13 -8.98
N ILE A 73 -2.47 -3.37 -10.05
CA ILE A 73 -3.08 -4.67 -10.33
C ILE A 73 -2.02 -5.77 -10.40
N GLN A 74 -0.92 -5.55 -11.13
CA GLN A 74 0.18 -6.51 -11.18
C GLN A 74 0.92 -6.64 -9.84
N ALA A 75 0.93 -5.58 -9.01
CA ALA A 75 1.51 -5.62 -7.67
C ALA A 75 0.72 -6.57 -6.76
N ILE A 76 -0.61 -6.47 -6.78
CA ILE A 76 -1.52 -7.36 -6.02
C ILE A 76 -1.29 -8.81 -6.43
N GLN A 77 -1.31 -9.11 -7.74
CA GLN A 77 -1.06 -10.47 -8.21
C GLN A 77 0.30 -10.99 -7.73
N ALA A 78 1.36 -10.18 -7.84
CA ALA A 78 2.68 -10.58 -7.38
C ALA A 78 2.76 -10.77 -5.85
N ALA A 79 1.96 -10.04 -5.07
CA ALA A 79 1.87 -10.21 -3.62
C ALA A 79 1.20 -11.54 -3.28
N HIS A 80 0.10 -11.89 -3.95
CA HIS A 80 -0.56 -13.19 -3.78
C HIS A 80 0.34 -14.36 -4.20
N ASP A 81 1.09 -14.21 -5.31
CA ASP A 81 2.09 -15.19 -5.74
C ASP A 81 3.21 -15.41 -4.69
N ARG A 82 3.37 -14.46 -3.74
CA ARG A 82 4.33 -14.50 -2.64
C ARG A 82 3.69 -14.78 -1.28
N GLU A 83 2.43 -15.21 -1.24
CA GLU A 83 1.68 -15.54 -0.02
C GLU A 83 1.58 -14.35 0.95
N MET A 84 1.45 -13.14 0.40
CA MET A 84 1.26 -11.90 1.13
C MET A 84 -0.22 -11.54 1.24
N ILE A 85 -0.58 -10.83 2.31
CA ILE A 85 -1.92 -10.25 2.48
C ILE A 85 -1.95 -8.85 1.83
N VAL A 86 -3.06 -8.48 1.22
CA VAL A 86 -3.26 -7.17 0.59
C VAL A 86 -4.22 -6.32 1.42
N VAL A 87 -3.80 -5.10 1.74
CA VAL A 87 -4.68 -4.02 2.20
C VAL A 87 -4.81 -3.02 1.08
N ALA A 88 -6.01 -2.87 0.52
CA ALA A 88 -6.28 -2.02 -0.64
C ALA A 88 -7.01 -0.74 -0.22
N LEU A 89 -6.37 0.42 -0.42
CA LEU A 89 -7.02 1.72 -0.32
C LEU A 89 -7.53 2.12 -1.70
N THR A 90 -8.86 2.09 -1.87
CA THR A 90 -9.52 2.32 -3.16
C THR A 90 -10.55 3.44 -3.07
N GLY A 91 -11.13 3.80 -4.21
CA GLY A 91 -12.34 4.63 -4.29
C GLY A 91 -13.19 4.20 -5.48
N ARG A 92 -14.21 4.99 -5.82
CA ARG A 92 -15.18 4.63 -6.87
C ARG A 92 -15.84 3.28 -6.58
N ASP A 93 -15.78 2.37 -7.54
CA ASP A 93 -16.28 0.99 -7.47
C ASP A 93 -15.20 -0.02 -7.09
N GLY A 94 -13.99 0.44 -6.73
CA GLY A 94 -12.85 -0.43 -6.40
C GLY A 94 -12.07 -0.94 -7.61
N GLY A 95 -12.59 -0.77 -8.83
CA GLY A 95 -11.94 -1.14 -10.09
C GLY A 95 -11.48 -2.60 -10.18
N GLY A 96 -10.50 -2.85 -11.04
CA GLY A 96 -9.88 -4.17 -11.20
C GLY A 96 -9.19 -4.70 -9.95
N MET A 97 -8.73 -3.82 -9.05
CA MET A 97 -8.14 -4.21 -7.76
C MET A 97 -9.13 -4.97 -6.88
N ALA A 98 -10.37 -4.49 -6.74
CA ALA A 98 -11.37 -5.14 -5.90
C ALA A 98 -11.70 -6.57 -6.34
N SER A 99 -11.69 -6.82 -7.66
CA SER A 99 -11.94 -8.14 -8.24
C SER A 99 -10.82 -9.16 -7.98
N LEU A 100 -9.64 -8.71 -7.56
CA LEU A 100 -8.48 -9.56 -7.31
C LEU A 100 -8.31 -9.91 -5.84
N LEU A 101 -9.01 -9.22 -4.93
CA LEU A 101 -8.85 -9.43 -3.50
C LEU A 101 -9.36 -10.82 -3.09
N LEU A 102 -8.54 -11.50 -2.28
CA LEU A 102 -8.84 -12.79 -1.68
C LEU A 102 -9.63 -12.60 -0.36
N PRO A 103 -10.23 -13.65 0.21
CA PRO A 103 -11.01 -13.55 1.46
C PRO A 103 -10.25 -12.98 2.66
N GLU A 104 -8.92 -13.09 2.65
CA GLU A 104 -8.01 -12.66 3.72
C GLU A 104 -7.55 -11.21 3.53
N ASP A 105 -7.77 -10.64 2.34
CA ASP A 105 -7.45 -9.27 2.02
C ASP A 105 -8.50 -8.30 2.56
N VAL A 106 -8.10 -7.03 2.72
CA VAL A 106 -8.96 -5.97 3.23
C VAL A 106 -9.05 -4.83 2.24
N GLU A 107 -10.27 -4.43 1.88
CA GLU A 107 -10.51 -3.22 1.09
C GLU A 107 -11.07 -2.09 1.94
N ILE A 108 -10.41 -0.94 1.89
CA ILE A 108 -10.94 0.33 2.40
C ILE A 108 -11.31 1.19 1.19
N ARG A 109 -12.57 1.04 0.76
CA ARG A 109 -13.12 1.76 -0.39
C ARG A 109 -13.79 3.06 0.02
N VAL A 110 -13.21 4.19 -0.40
CA VAL A 110 -13.79 5.51 -0.14
C VAL A 110 -15.07 5.68 -0.98
N PRO A 111 -16.22 6.05 -0.38
CA PRO A 111 -17.49 6.24 -1.08
C PRO A 111 -17.52 7.58 -1.85
N ALA A 112 -16.56 7.77 -2.75
CA ALA A 112 -16.44 8.98 -3.57
C ALA A 112 -15.94 8.63 -4.97
N ASN A 113 -16.31 9.46 -5.95
CA ASN A 113 -15.86 9.34 -7.35
C ASN A 113 -14.82 10.37 -7.76
N VAL A 114 -14.45 11.27 -6.85
CA VAL A 114 -13.52 12.39 -7.09
C VAL A 114 -12.16 12.04 -6.52
N THR A 115 -11.15 11.92 -7.39
CA THR A 115 -9.76 11.57 -7.01
C THR A 115 -9.24 12.36 -5.82
N ALA A 116 -9.41 13.69 -5.81
CA ALA A 116 -8.92 14.54 -4.72
C ALA A 116 -9.57 14.20 -3.36
N ARG A 117 -10.89 13.95 -3.34
CA ARG A 117 -11.61 13.56 -2.12
C ARG A 117 -11.20 12.17 -1.65
N ILE A 118 -10.94 11.26 -2.59
CA ILE A 118 -10.46 9.91 -2.27
C ILE A 118 -9.07 10.00 -1.64
N GLN A 119 -8.16 10.83 -2.17
CA GLN A 119 -6.82 11.02 -1.61
C GLN A 119 -6.84 11.61 -0.19
N GLU A 120 -7.71 12.59 0.07
CA GLU A 120 -7.89 13.14 1.42
C GLU A 120 -8.31 12.07 2.43
N VAL A 121 -9.25 11.21 2.04
CA VAL A 121 -9.70 10.11 2.91
C VAL A 121 -8.65 8.99 3.01
N HIS A 122 -7.87 8.73 1.95
CA HIS A 122 -6.74 7.79 2.02
C HIS A 122 -5.68 8.27 3.02
N LEU A 123 -5.36 9.57 3.03
CA LEU A 123 -4.45 10.14 4.01
C LEU A 123 -4.98 9.99 5.44
N LEU A 124 -6.26 10.30 5.66
CA LEU A 124 -6.91 10.09 6.97
C LEU A 124 -6.88 8.61 7.38
N ALA A 125 -7.22 7.70 6.46
CA ALA A 125 -7.18 6.26 6.72
C ALA A 125 -5.78 5.79 7.10
N ILE A 126 -4.74 6.32 6.43
CA ILE A 126 -3.34 6.07 6.78
C ILE A 126 -3.02 6.53 8.20
N HIS A 127 -3.43 7.73 8.59
CA HIS A 127 -3.24 8.21 9.97
C HIS A 127 -3.96 7.34 11.00
N CYS A 128 -5.22 6.95 10.73
CA CYS A 128 -5.94 6.01 11.59
C CYS A 128 -5.25 4.63 11.68
N LEU A 129 -4.68 4.12 10.58
CA LEU A 129 -3.93 2.87 10.61
C LEU A 129 -2.67 3.00 11.46
N CYS A 130 -1.91 4.10 11.33
CA CYS A 130 -0.73 4.34 12.16
C CYS A 130 -1.08 4.40 13.66
N ASP A 131 -2.13 5.15 14.02
CA ASP A 131 -2.65 5.23 15.39
C ASP A 131 -3.04 3.85 15.95
N LEU A 132 -3.79 3.06 15.16
CA LEU A 132 -4.21 1.71 15.55
C LEU A 132 -3.04 0.73 15.67
N ILE A 133 -2.05 0.81 14.78
CA ILE A 133 -0.84 -0.02 14.82
C ILE A 133 -0.07 0.29 16.11
N ASP A 134 0.18 1.56 16.39
CA ASP A 134 0.91 1.98 17.57
C ASP A 134 0.16 1.56 18.86
N SER A 135 -1.16 1.76 18.90
CA SER A 135 -2.02 1.37 20.02
C SER A 135 -2.05 -0.14 20.25
N GLN A 136 -2.09 -0.96 19.19
CA GLN A 136 -2.12 -2.43 19.32
C GLN A 136 -0.76 -3.02 19.73
N LEU A 137 0.35 -2.46 19.21
CA LEU A 137 1.69 -3.00 19.48
C LEU A 137 2.26 -2.50 20.82
N PHE A 138 1.94 -1.28 21.22
CA PHE A 138 2.57 -0.63 22.37
C PHE A 138 1.57 -0.16 23.45
N GLY A 139 0.27 -0.43 23.30
CA GLY A 139 -0.80 -0.05 24.24
C GLY A 139 -1.43 1.31 23.93
N SER A 140 -2.60 1.62 24.50
CA SER A 140 -3.21 2.95 24.36
C SER A 140 -2.44 3.99 25.18
N GLU A 141 -2.26 5.20 24.63
CA GLU A 141 -1.88 6.35 25.45
C GLU A 141 -3.09 6.70 26.34
N GLU A 142 -2.89 6.72 27.66
CA GLU A 142 -3.88 7.23 28.63
C GLU A 142 -4.02 8.76 28.55
#